data_AF-A0A7L9BEY9-F1
#
_entry.id   AF-A0A7L9BEY9-F1
#
_cell.length_a   1.000
_cell.length_b   1.000
_cell.length_c   1.000
_cell.angle_alpha   90.00
_cell.angle_beta   90.00
_cell.angle_gamma   90.00
#
_symmetry.space_group_name_H-M   'P 1'
#
loop_
_entity.id
_entity.type
_entity.pdbx_description
1 polymer ?
#
loop_
_entity_poly.entity_id
_entity_poly.type
_entity_poly.pdbx_seq_one_letter_code
_entity_poly.pdbx_strand_id
1 'polypeptide(L)' 'MESGQHEPLPEPKKPNPFNAYLRYSGLALQLLLTIGVFGWLGYKLDSYLRFSFPVFMLLFGVLALAGMLYQVYRSLNS' A
#
# COMPACT_ATOMS: atom_id res chain seq x y z
N MET A 1 28.46 20.02 46.01
CA MET A 1 28.89 18.73 45.45
C MET A 1 27.78 18.29 44.50
N GLU A 2 27.82 18.75 43.25
CA GLU A 2 26.88 18.30 42.22
C GLU A 2 27.71 17.67 41.11
N SER A 3 27.93 16.37 41.24
CA SER A 3 28.49 15.53 40.20
C SER A 3 27.41 15.29 39.14
N GLY A 4 27.30 16.22 38.18
CA GLY A 4 26.52 16.03 36.97
C GLY A 4 27.11 14.87 36.18
N GLN A 5 26.43 13.72 36.24
CA GLN A 5 26.71 12.55 35.42
C GLN A 5 26.46 12.93 33.96
N HIS A 6 27.54 13.11 33.18
CA HIS A 6 27.46 13.15 31.71
C HIS A 6 27.19 11.72 31.22
N GLU A 7 25.92 11.37 31.00
CA GLU A 7 25.57 10.19 30.22
C GLU A 7 26.01 10.42 28.76
N PRO A 8 26.82 9.52 28.16
CA PRO A 8 27.19 9.65 26.75
C PRO A 8 25.94 9.44 25.89
N LEU A 9 25.63 10.44 25.07
CA LEU A 9 24.50 10.40 24.13
C LEU A 9 24.64 9.17 23.20
N PRO A 10 23.55 8.43 22.92
CA PRO A 10 23.60 7.26 22.05
C PRO A 10 24.06 7.65 20.65
N GLU A 11 25.16 7.04 20.18
CA GLU A 11 25.69 7.31 18.85
C GLU A 11 24.67 6.94 17.75
N PRO A 12 24.44 7.82 16.77
CA PRO A 12 23.51 7.55 15.67
C PRO A 12 24.04 6.37 14.85
N LYS A 13 23.36 5.23 14.94
CA LYS A 13 23.65 4.02 14.18
C LYS A 13 23.61 4.34 12.68
N LYS A 14 24.80 4.42 12.04
CA LYS A 14 24.93 4.72 10.61
C LYS A 14 24.03 3.78 9.80
N PRO A 15 23.16 4.30 8.92
CA PRO A 15 22.31 3.46 8.09
C PRO A 15 23.21 2.68 7.13
N ASN A 16 23.29 1.36 7.32
CA ASN A 16 24.06 0.49 6.42
C ASN A 16 23.42 0.55 5.01
N PRO A 17 24.15 1.00 3.98
CA PRO A 17 23.61 1.17 2.63
C PRO A 17 23.15 -0.16 2.02
N PHE A 18 23.76 -1.27 2.46
CA PHE A 18 23.35 -2.63 2.10
C PHE A 18 21.90 -2.94 2.52
N ASN A 19 21.47 -2.39 3.65
CA ASN A 19 20.12 -2.60 4.19
C ASN A 19 19.07 -1.82 3.39
N ALA A 20 19.45 -0.69 2.79
CA ALA A 20 18.56 0.07 1.91
C ALA A 20 18.26 -0.70 0.62
N TYR A 21 19.28 -1.27 -0.03
CA TYR A 21 19.10 -2.05 -1.26
C TYR A 21 18.21 -3.28 -1.05
N LEU A 22 18.50 -4.08 -0.02
CA LEU A 22 17.65 -5.22 0.35
C LEU A 22 16.20 -4.81 0.60
N ARG A 23 16.00 -3.68 1.30
CA ARG A 23 14.66 -3.15 1.61
C ARG A 23 13.91 -2.73 0.35
N TYR A 24 14.56 -2.09 -0.62
CA TYR A 24 13.94 -1.73 -1.90
C TYR A 24 13.62 -2.96 -2.76
N SER A 25 14.49 -3.97 -2.79
CA SER A 25 14.19 -5.23 -3.47
C SER A 25 12.98 -5.94 -2.86
N GLY A 26 12.86 -5.97 -1.53
CA GLY A 26 11.69 -6.53 -0.85
C GLY A 26 10.39 -5.78 -1.20
N LEU A 27 10.43 -4.44 -1.25
CA LEU A 27 9.29 -3.62 -1.66
C LEU A 27 8.91 -3.84 -3.14
N ALA A 28 9.91 -3.94 -4.02
CA ALA A 28 9.68 -4.20 -5.45
C ALA A 28 9.03 -5.58 -5.67
N LEU A 29 9.50 -6.60 -4.95
CA LEU A 29 8.89 -7.94 -4.98
C LEU A 29 7.47 -7.93 -4.42
N GLN A 30 7.24 -7.19 -3.33
CA GLN A 30 5.90 -7.05 -2.75
C GLN A 30 4.92 -6.39 -3.75
N LEU A 31 5.35 -5.34 -4.43
CA LEU A 31 4.55 -4.68 -5.47
C LEU A 31 4.31 -5.62 -6.66
N LEU A 32 5.33 -6.33 -7.12
CA LEU A 32 5.23 -7.28 -8.23
C LEU A 32 4.24 -8.42 -7.91
N LEU A 33 4.35 -8.99 -6.72
CA LEU A 33 3.44 -10.02 -6.22
C LEU A 33 2.02 -9.49 -6.12
N THR A 34 1.84 -8.29 -5.57
CA THR A 34 0.52 -7.67 -5.41
C THR A 34 -0.13 -7.46 -6.79
N ILE A 35 0.57 -6.80 -7.72
CA ILE A 35 0.05 -6.54 -9.07
C ILE A 35 -0.21 -7.86 -9.80
N GLY A 36 0.69 -8.84 -9.68
CA GLY A 36 0.53 -10.17 -10.28
C GLY A 36 -0.70 -10.90 -9.74
N VAL A 37 -0.90 -10.92 -8.43
CA VAL A 37 -2.04 -11.58 -7.78
C VAL A 37 -3.34 -10.87 -8.11
N PHE A 38 -3.42 -9.55 -7.93
CA PHE A 38 -4.65 -8.80 -8.22
C PHE A 38 -4.98 -8.76 -9.71
N GLY A 39 -3.98 -8.64 -10.57
CA GLY A 39 -4.15 -8.69 -12.03
C GLY A 39 -4.60 -10.07 -12.51
N TRP A 40 -3.97 -11.14 -12.02
CA TRP A 40 -4.39 -12.51 -12.36
C TRP A 40 -5.75 -12.85 -11.78
N LEU A 41 -6.04 -12.45 -10.54
CA LEU A 41 -7.34 -12.67 -9.91
C LEU A 41 -8.44 -11.92 -10.64
N GLY A 42 -8.21 -10.66 -11.01
CA GLY A 42 -9.14 -9.87 -11.81
C GLY A 42 -9.39 -10.48 -13.18
N TYR A 43 -8.32 -10.85 -13.90
CA TYR A 43 -8.41 -11.50 -15.21
C TYR A 43 -9.13 -12.85 -15.15
N LYS A 44 -8.80 -13.67 -14.14
CA LYS A 44 -9.43 -14.97 -13.93
C LYS A 44 -10.88 -14.84 -13.51
N LEU A 45 -11.22 -13.85 -12.67
CA LEU A 45 -12.59 -13.60 -12.26
C LEU A 45 -13.43 -13.14 -13.46
N ASP A 46 -12.91 -12.22 -14.27
CA ASP A 46 -13.56 -11.78 -15.51
C ASP A 46 -13.77 -12.94 -16.49
N SER A 47 -12.75 -13.81 -16.65
CA SER A 47 -12.83 -15.00 -17.52
C SER A 47 -13.72 -16.11 -16.96
N TYR A 48 -13.77 -16.30 -15.64
CA TYR A 48 -14.56 -17.36 -14.99
C TYR A 48 -16.05 -17.11 -15.14
N LEU A 49 -16.47 -15.84 -15.15
CA LEU A 49 -17.86 -15.48 -15.41
C LEU A 49 -18.19 -15.40 -16.92
N ARG A 50 -17.23 -15.64 -17.83
CA ARG A 50 -17.43 -15.66 -19.30
C ARG A 50 -18.13 -14.42 -19.88
N PHE A 51 -18.11 -13.29 -19.16
CA PHE A 51 -18.69 -12.07 -19.69
C PHE A 51 -17.72 -11.45 -20.69
N SER A 52 -18.18 -11.14 -21.91
CA SER A 52 -17.41 -10.35 -22.88
C SER A 52 -17.12 -8.91 -22.42
N PHE A 53 -17.55 -8.55 -21.20
CA PHE A 53 -17.49 -7.20 -20.68
C PHE A 53 -16.91 -7.20 -19.26
N PRO A 54 -15.99 -6.28 -18.92
CA PRO A 54 -15.24 -6.31 -17.68
C PRO A 54 -16.08 -5.86 -16.46
N VAL A 55 -17.04 -6.67 -16.03
CA VAL A 55 -18.07 -6.31 -15.05
C VAL A 55 -17.49 -6.01 -13.66
N PHE A 56 -16.47 -6.74 -13.22
CA PHE A 56 -15.84 -6.48 -11.92
C PHE A 56 -15.09 -5.15 -11.90
N MET A 57 -14.46 -4.82 -13.03
CA MET A 57 -13.80 -3.54 -13.21
C MET A 57 -14.82 -2.39 -13.15
N LEU A 58 -15.99 -2.59 -13.78
CA LEU A 58 -17.10 -1.65 -13.71
C LEU A 58 -17.68 -1.53 -12.30
N LEU A 59 -17.89 -2.66 -11.62
CA LEU A 59 -18.44 -2.70 -10.25
C LEU A 59 -17.50 -2.01 -9.26
N PHE A 60 -16.20 -2.27 -9.32
CA PHE A 60 -15.20 -1.56 -8.51
C PHE A 60 -15.18 -0.06 -8.81
N GLY A 61 -15.27 0.32 -10.09
CA GLY A 61 -15.37 1.74 -10.48
C GLY A 61 -16.60 2.41 -9.89
N VAL A 62 -17.77 1.75 -9.96
CA VAL A 62 -19.02 2.25 -9.36
C VAL A 62 -18.92 2.32 -7.84
N LEU A 63 -18.36 1.31 -7.18
CA LEU A 63 -18.13 1.31 -5.73
C LEU A 63 -17.16 2.42 -5.31
N ALA A 64 -16.07 2.62 -6.05
CA ALA A 64 -15.11 3.68 -5.79
C ALA A 64 -15.76 5.06 -5.92
N LEU A 65 -16.55 5.27 -6.98
CA LEU A 65 -17.31 6.50 -7.18
C LEU A 65 -18.30 6.73 -6.05
N ALA A 66 -19.10 5.72 -5.68
CA ALA A 66 -20.05 5.80 -4.58
C ALA A 66 -19.37 6.09 -3.24
N GLY A 67 -18.25 5.43 -2.97
CA GLY A 67 -17.44 5.65 -1.77
C GLY A 67 -16.84 7.05 -1.70
N MET A 68 -16.40 7.61 -2.83
CA MET A 68 -15.91 8.99 -2.90
C MET A 68 -17.02 10.00 -2.62
N LEU A 69 -18.19 9.82 -3.25
CA LEU A 69 -19.36 10.67 -3.01
C LEU A 69 -19.80 10.61 -1.54
N TYR A 70 -19.79 9.42 -0.95
CA TYR A 70 -20.09 9.24 0.48
C TYR A 70 -19.06 9.94 1.37
N GLN A 71 -17.77 9.82 1.07
CA GLN A 71 -16.71 10.52 1.81
C GLN A 71 -16.89 12.04 1.75
N VAL A 72 -17.12 12.60 0.56
CA VAL A 72 -17.34 14.04 0.38
C VAL A 72 -18.58 14.50 1.14
N TYR A 73 -19.70 13.78 1.00
CA TYR A 73 -20.93 14.07 1.73
C TYR A 73 -20.70 14.05 3.25
N ARG A 74 -20.02 13.02 3.76
CA ARG A 74 -19.68 12.91 5.18
C ARG A 74 -18.78 14.05 5.63
N SER A 75 -17.77 14.41 4.84
CA SER A 75 -16.82 15.48 5.14
C SER A 75 -17.47 16.87 5.15
N LEU A 76 -18.53 17.08 4.37
CA LEU A 76 -19.25 18.36 4.33
C LEU A 76 -20.31 18.49 5.44
N ASN A 77 -20.81 17.35 5.94
CA ASN A 77 -21.75 17.27 7.06
C ASN A 77 -21.04 16.89 8.38
N SER A 78 -19.74 17.15 8.52
CA SER A 78 -18.96 16.93 9.75
C SER A 78 -18.28 18.21 10.20
#